data_AF-A0A7S2BAZ3-F1
#
_entry.id   AF-A0A7S2BAZ3-F1
#
_cell.length_a   1.000
_cell.length_b   1.000
_cell.length_c   1.000
_cell.angle_alpha   90.00
_cell.angle_beta   90.00
_cell.angle_gamma   90.00
#
_symmetry.space_group_name_H-M   'P 1'
#
loop_
_entity.id
_entity.type
_entity.pdbx_description
1 polymer ?
#
loop_
_entity_poly.entity_id
_entity_poly.type
_entity_poly.pdbx_seq_one_letter_code
_entity_poly.pdbx_strand_id
1 'polypeptide(L)'
;GLILGERALYKGSPALAKFYICTDAATHTHPEGYCVFWEELDKAVVGLGFRSLFSKFHLPLTLMWCLAYLCHFIGFLIGKKMKLNPFTVKMLTMNRWFGFSLAERDLGY
;
A
#
# COMPACT_ATOMS: atom_id res chain seq x y z
N GLY A 1 -7.38 -17.04 0.11
CA GLY A 1 -8.26 -16.00 -0.45
C GLY A 1 -9.19 -16.56 -1.53
N LEU A 2 -8.76 -16.56 -2.80
CA LEU A 2 -9.63 -16.84 -3.96
C LEU A 2 -10.36 -18.20 -3.96
N ILE A 3 -9.71 -19.27 -3.49
CA ILE A 3 -10.31 -20.62 -3.49
C ILE A 3 -11.45 -20.74 -2.44
N LEU A 4 -11.34 -20.07 -1.29
CA LEU A 4 -12.37 -20.08 -0.25
C LEU A 4 -13.52 -19.12 -0.58
N GLY A 5 -13.19 -17.97 -1.19
CA GLY A 5 -14.16 -16.97 -1.59
C GLY A 5 -15.14 -17.44 -2.66
N GLU A 6 -14.79 -18.44 -3.49
CA GLU A 6 -15.68 -19.01 -4.52
C GLU A 6 -17.04 -19.45 -3.95
N ARG A 7 -17.05 -20.07 -2.76
CA ARG A 7 -18.28 -20.53 -2.10
C ARG A 7 -19.19 -19.38 -1.64
N ALA A 8 -18.61 -18.21 -1.38
CA ALA A 8 -19.33 -17.02 -0.97
C ALA A 8 -19.90 -16.23 -2.16
N LEU A 9 -19.53 -16.59 -3.41
CA LEU A 9 -19.93 -15.88 -4.62
C LEU A 9 -21.14 -16.54 -5.30
N TYR A 10 -22.33 -16.38 -4.69
CA TYR A 10 -23.62 -16.77 -5.28
C TYR A 10 -24.48 -15.53 -5.63
N LYS A 11 -25.48 -15.71 -6.51
CA LYS A 11 -26.35 -14.60 -6.96
C LYS A 11 -27.05 -13.94 -5.76
N GLY A 12 -26.80 -12.64 -5.55
CA GLY A 12 -27.37 -11.87 -4.43
C GLY A 12 -26.60 -12.02 -3.12
N SER A 13 -25.43 -12.66 -3.13
CA SER A 13 -24.58 -12.74 -1.94
C SER A 13 -24.15 -11.35 -1.45
N PRO A 14 -24.17 -11.11 -0.13
CA PRO A 14 -23.65 -9.87 0.45
C PRO A 14 -22.16 -9.69 0.22
N ALA A 15 -21.45 -10.74 -0.22
CA ALA A 15 -20.03 -10.67 -0.50
C ALA A 15 -19.69 -10.07 -1.88
N LEU A 16 -20.68 -9.95 -2.78
CA LEU A 16 -20.49 -9.45 -4.14
C LEU A 16 -20.14 -7.95 -4.17
N ALA A 17 -19.37 -7.55 -5.19
CA ALA A 17 -18.96 -6.17 -5.48
C ALA A 17 -18.20 -5.45 -4.33
N LYS A 18 -17.71 -6.21 -3.35
CA LYS A 18 -16.86 -5.72 -2.27
C LYS A 18 -15.39 -5.96 -2.58
N PHE A 19 -14.54 -5.08 -2.06
CA PHE A 19 -13.09 -5.22 -2.13
C PHE A 19 -12.58 -5.86 -0.84
N TYR A 20 -11.86 -6.98 -0.97
CA TYR A 20 -11.28 -7.70 0.15
C TYR A 20 -9.78 -7.70 0.07
N ILE A 21 -9.14 -7.60 1.23
CA ILE A 21 -7.70 -7.72 1.36
C ILE A 21 -7.46 -8.99 2.18
N CYS A 22 -6.81 -9.97 1.55
CA CYS A 22 -6.38 -11.20 2.21
C CYS A 22 -4.92 -11.02 2.62
N THR A 23 -4.66 -11.06 3.92
CA THR A 23 -3.30 -11.06 4.51
C THR A 23 -3.14 -12.31 5.36
N ASP A 24 -1.96 -12.58 5.92
CA ASP A 24 -1.79 -13.72 6.84
C ASP A 24 -2.40 -13.49 8.24
N ALA A 25 -3.28 -12.48 8.39
CA ALA A 25 -4.05 -12.21 9.59
C ALA A 25 -3.18 -12.17 10.86
N ALA A 26 -3.51 -12.99 11.87
CA ALA A 26 -2.86 -13.01 13.17
C ALA A 26 -1.38 -13.44 13.17
N THR A 27 -0.82 -13.88 12.03
CA THR A 27 0.62 -14.18 11.95
C THR A 27 1.48 -12.93 11.69
N HIS A 28 0.86 -11.77 11.49
CA HIS A 28 1.57 -10.49 11.40
C HIS A 28 2.04 -10.02 12.77
N THR A 29 2.98 -9.06 12.77
CA THR A 29 3.55 -8.47 14.00
C THR A 29 2.50 -7.86 14.93
N HIS A 30 1.30 -7.56 14.41
CA HIS A 30 0.18 -7.06 15.18
C HIS A 30 -0.87 -8.14 15.42
N PRO A 31 -1.31 -8.38 16.68
CA PRO A 31 -2.31 -9.39 17.01
C PRO A 31 -3.69 -9.11 16.39
N GLU A 32 -3.89 -7.88 15.94
CA GLU A 32 -5.09 -7.35 15.29
C GLU A 32 -5.12 -7.68 13.79
N GLY A 33 -4.07 -8.34 13.30
CA GLY A 33 -3.91 -8.92 11.96
C GLY A 33 -3.85 -7.93 10.80
N TYR A 34 -3.60 -6.65 11.08
CA TYR A 34 -3.31 -5.68 10.03
C TYR A 34 -1.83 -5.70 9.62
N CYS A 35 -1.58 -5.42 8.35
CA CYS A 35 -0.25 -5.25 7.79
C CYS A 35 0.02 -3.78 7.54
N VAL A 36 1.16 -3.27 8.01
CA VAL A 36 1.64 -1.93 7.66
C VAL A 36 2.40 -2.02 6.33
N PHE A 37 1.94 -1.31 5.31
CA PHE A 37 2.47 -1.44 3.95
C PHE A 37 3.98 -1.27 3.86
N TRP A 38 4.52 -0.24 4.53
CA TRP A 38 5.94 0.10 4.43
C TRP A 38 6.84 -0.93 5.12
N GLU A 39 6.36 -1.56 6.19
CA GLU A 39 7.08 -2.62 6.88
C GLU A 39 7.12 -3.89 6.04
N GLU A 40 5.99 -4.29 5.44
CA GLU A 40 5.94 -5.47 4.57
C GLU A 40 6.76 -5.27 3.28
N LEU A 41 6.73 -4.07 2.71
CA LEU A 41 7.58 -3.74 1.58
C LEU A 41 9.07 -3.81 1.96
N ASP A 42 9.44 -3.32 3.14
CA ASP A 42 10.83 -3.37 3.61
C ASP A 42 11.31 -4.82 3.81
N LYS A 43 10.48 -5.68 4.43
CA LYS A 43 10.77 -7.11 4.56
C LYS A 43 11.03 -7.77 3.21
N ALA A 44 10.20 -7.49 2.20
CA ALA A 44 10.39 -8.01 0.85
C ALA A 44 11.67 -7.47 0.19
N VAL A 45 11.96 -6.17 0.32
CA VAL A 45 13.17 -5.53 -0.23
C VAL A 45 14.44 -6.12 0.39
N VAL A 46 14.46 -6.31 1.71
CA VAL A 46 15.59 -6.94 2.42
C VAL A 46 15.71 -8.42 2.06
N GLY A 47 14.60 -9.14 1.94
CA GLY A 47 14.59 -10.54 1.51
C GLY A 47 15.16 -10.75 0.10
N LEU A 48 15.05 -9.75 -0.78
CA LEU A 48 15.68 -9.74 -2.11
C LEU A 48 17.17 -9.36 -2.09
N GLY A 49 17.75 -9.11 -0.91
CA GLY A 49 19.17 -8.76 -0.73
C GLY A 49 19.49 -7.27 -0.83
N PHE A 50 18.48 -6.39 -0.91
CA PHE A 50 18.69 -4.95 -0.87
C PHE A 50 18.78 -4.43 0.58
N ARG A 51 19.32 -3.22 0.75
CA ARG A 51 19.31 -2.56 2.06
C ARG A 51 17.90 -2.07 2.40
N SER A 52 17.59 -2.11 3.70
CA SER A 52 16.32 -1.58 4.23
C SER A 52 16.05 -0.16 3.74
N LEU A 53 14.82 0.10 3.33
CA LEU A 53 14.28 1.40 2.96
C LEU A 53 14.37 2.39 4.11
N PHE A 54 14.17 1.94 5.35
CA PHE A 54 14.26 2.77 6.56
C PHE A 54 15.70 3.14 6.93
N SER A 55 16.70 2.42 6.41
CA SER A 55 18.11 2.77 6.59
C SER A 55 18.57 3.94 5.71
N LYS A 56 17.73 4.39 4.77
CA LYS A 56 18.06 5.50 3.86
C LYS A 56 17.91 6.85 4.55
N PHE A 57 18.61 7.86 4.02
CA PHE A 57 18.54 9.22 4.53
C PHE A 57 17.11 9.78 4.45
N HIS A 58 16.60 10.27 5.59
CA HIS A 58 15.25 10.81 5.69
C HIS A 58 15.25 12.25 5.22
N LEU A 59 14.55 12.52 4.11
CA LEU A 59 14.37 13.88 3.61
C LEU A 59 13.17 14.53 4.31
N PRO A 60 13.26 15.80 4.75
CA PRO A 60 12.10 16.50 5.30
C PRO A 60 10.94 16.57 4.29
N LEU A 61 9.73 16.28 4.77
CA LEU A 61 8.51 16.25 3.95
C LEU A 61 8.28 17.56 3.19
N THR A 62 8.53 18.70 3.84
CA THR A 62 8.41 20.04 3.25
C THR A 62 9.30 20.19 2.02
N LEU A 63 10.55 19.71 2.10
CA LEU A 63 11.49 19.78 0.98
C LEU A 63 11.01 18.90 -0.19
N MET A 64 10.48 17.72 0.09
CA MET A 64 9.90 16.84 -0.94
C MET A 64 8.73 17.50 -1.67
N TRP A 65 7.83 18.17 -0.94
CA TRP A 65 6.70 18.89 -1.55
C TRP A 65 7.17 20.07 -2.40
N CYS A 66 8.12 20.87 -1.92
CA CYS A 66 8.69 21.97 -2.69
C CYS A 66 9.30 21.48 -4.02
N LEU A 67 10.12 20.43 -3.97
CA LEU A 67 10.73 19.83 -5.15
C LEU A 67 9.67 19.22 -6.09
N ALA A 68 8.62 18.60 -5.55
CA ALA A 68 7.56 18.03 -6.35
C ALA A 68 6.77 19.08 -7.13
N TYR A 69 6.43 20.22 -6.52
CA TYR A 69 5.78 21.33 -7.22
C TYR A 69 6.70 21.98 -8.25
N LEU A 70 7.99 22.12 -7.95
CA LEU A 70 8.98 22.62 -8.91
C LEU A 70 9.11 21.69 -10.12
N CYS A 71 9.26 20.38 -9.89
CA CYS A 71 9.31 19.38 -10.97
C CYS A 71 7.99 19.32 -11.76
N HIS A 72 6.85 19.53 -11.11
CA HIS A 72 5.56 19.60 -11.79
C HIS A 72 5.47 20.83 -12.70
N PHE A 73 5.94 22.00 -12.23
CA PHE A 73 5.99 23.22 -13.03
C PHE A 73 6.94 23.09 -14.22
N ILE A 74 8.15 22.56 -14.01
CA ILE A 74 9.09 22.28 -15.10
C ILE A 74 8.50 21.28 -16.10
N GLY A 75 7.86 20.23 -15.60
CA GLY A 75 7.19 19.23 -16.42
C GLY A 75 6.06 19.84 -17.26
N PHE A 76 5.30 20.78 -16.70
CA PHE A 76 4.29 21.54 -17.43
C PHE A 76 4.90 22.36 -18.58
N LEU A 77 6.02 23.05 -18.33
CA LEU A 77 6.72 23.83 -19.37
C LEU A 77 7.26 22.97 -20.52
N ILE A 78 7.74 21.76 -20.22
CA ILE A 78 8.33 20.84 -21.20
C ILE A 78 7.28 19.90 -21.81
N GLY A 79 6.03 19.93 -21.32
CA GLY A 79 4.96 19.01 -21.74
C GLY A 79 5.21 17.56 -21.34
N LYS A 80 6.01 17.30 -20.29
CA LYS A 80 6.37 15.96 -19.82
C LYS A 80 6.06 15.79 -18.33
N LYS A 81 5.51 14.63 -17.96
CA LYS A 81 5.31 14.28 -16.55
C LYS A 81 6.61 13.77 -15.94
N MET A 82 7.11 14.48 -14.95
CA MET A 82 8.29 14.07 -14.18
C MET A 82 7.93 12.96 -13.19
N LYS A 83 8.90 12.08 -12.91
CA LYS A 83 8.75 10.99 -11.93
C LYS A 83 8.44 11.52 -10.53
N LEU A 84 9.09 12.62 -10.14
CA LEU A 84 8.75 13.35 -8.93
C LEU A 84 7.65 14.36 -9.24
N ASN A 85 6.52 14.20 -8.56
CA ASN A 85 5.36 15.08 -8.67
C ASN A 85 4.54 15.00 -7.36
N PRO A 86 3.60 15.94 -7.14
CA PRO A 86 2.79 16.00 -5.93
C PRO A 86 2.06 14.69 -5.60
N PHE A 87 1.57 14.00 -6.63
CA PHE A 87 0.90 12.70 -6.48
C PHE A 87 1.85 11.63 -5.93
N THR A 88 3.08 11.57 -6.45
CA THR A 88 4.10 10.62 -6.02
C THR A 88 4.51 10.87 -4.58
N VAL A 89 4.70 12.13 -4.18
CA VAL A 89 5.00 12.49 -2.79
C VAL A 89 3.86 12.01 -1.88
N LYS A 90 2.61 12.32 -2.22
CA LYS A 90 1.45 11.86 -1.44
C LYS A 90 1.41 10.34 -1.28
N MET A 91 1.67 9.59 -2.35
CA MET A 91 1.68 8.13 -2.32
C MET A 91 2.82 7.56 -1.46
N LEU A 92 4.00 8.18 -1.49
CA LEU A 92 5.16 7.79 -0.68
C LEU A 92 4.97 8.10 0.81
N THR A 93 4.25 9.17 1.13
CA THR A 93 4.12 9.64 2.53
C THR A 93 2.84 9.14 3.20
N MET A 94 2.00 8.41 2.47
CA MET A 94 0.77 7.86 3.01
C MET A 94 1.07 6.63 3.87
N ASN A 95 0.74 6.73 5.15
CA ASN A 95 0.75 5.59 6.07
C ASN A 95 -0.46 4.70 5.76
N ARG A 96 -0.19 3.57 5.10
CA ARG A 96 -1.20 2.59 4.70
C ARG A 96 -1.13 1.38 5.59
N TRP A 97 -2.29 0.94 6.05
CA TRP A 97 -2.50 -0.33 6.73
C TRP A 97 -3.59 -1.10 6.00
N PHE A 98 -3.49 -2.42 6.02
CA PHE A 98 -4.45 -3.32 5.38
C PHE A 98 -5.03 -4.26 6.43
N GLY A 99 -6.35 -4.26 6.59
CA GLY A 99 -7.06 -5.15 7.51
C GLY A 99 -7.74 -6.32 6.79
N PHE A 100 -7.75 -7.48 7.44
CA PHE A 100 -8.31 -8.73 6.89
C PHE A 100 -9.74 -9.04 7.36
N SER A 101 -10.28 -8.27 8.31
CA SER A 101 -11.54 -8.57 9.01
C SER A 101 -12.75 -8.76 8.09
N LEU A 102 -12.83 -8.02 6.98
CA LEU A 102 -13.90 -8.19 6.00
C LEU A 102 -13.77 -9.51 5.23
N ALA A 103 -12.54 -9.95 4.95
CA ALA A 103 -12.30 -11.23 4.29
C ALA A 103 -12.65 -12.40 5.21
N GLU A 104 -12.28 -12.32 6.50
CA GLU A 104 -12.65 -13.34 7.50
C GLU A 104 -14.16 -13.44 7.64
N ARG A 105 -14.84 -12.32 7.85
CA ARG A 105 -16.29 -12.29 8.07
C ARG A 105 -17.09 -12.72 6.84
N ASP A 106 -16.78 -12.19 5.66
CA ASP A 106 -17.62 -12.37 4.47
C ASP A 106 -17.21 -13.59 3.62
N LEU A 107 -15.95 -14.05 3.70
CA LEU A 107 -15.42 -15.15 2.89
C LEU A 107 -15.00 -16.38 3.70
N GLY A 108 -15.01 -16.32 5.04
CA GLY A 108 -14.51 -17.41 5.89
C GLY A 108 -13.03 -17.70 5.69
N TYR A 109 -12.27 -16.64 5.36
CA TYR A 109 -10.82 -16.65 5.16
C TYR A 109 -10.08 -16.59 6.49
#